data_AF-A0A968Q2U9-F1
#
_entry.id   AF-A0A968Q2U9-F1
#
_cell.length_a   1.000
_cell.length_b   1.000
_cell.length_c   1.000
_cell.angle_alpha   90.00
_cell.angle_beta   90.00
_cell.angle_gamma   90.00
#
_symmetry.space_group_name_H-M   'P 1'
#
loop_
_entity.id
_entity.type
_entity.pdbx_description
1 polymer ?
#
loop_
_entity_poly.entity_id
_entity_poly.type
_entity_poly.pdbx_seq_one_letter_code
_entity_poly.pdbx_strand_id
1 'polypeptide(L)' 'QLYTTVLGENFSDYSNFRSRLLKLGFLHDTGVKVSRGAGRPASLYRFDAAAFEPCKDKPMVFI' A
#
# COMPACT_ATOMS: atom_id res chain seq x y z
N GLN A 1 -3.74 4.11 8.10
CA GLN A 1 -4.44 3.27 9.08
C GLN A 1 -3.62 2.04 9.45
N LEU A 2 -3.51 0.94 8.69
CA LEU A 2 -2.64 -0.19 9.13
C LEU A 2 -1.16 0.20 9.32
N TYR A 3 -0.52 0.77 8.30
CA TYR A 3 0.90 1.13 8.37
C TYR A 3 1.18 2.29 9.32
N THR A 4 0.25 3.23 9.49
CA THR A 4 0.32 4.26 10.53
C THR A 4 0.27 3.65 11.94
N THR A 5 -0.54 2.60 12.13
CA THR A 5 -0.59 1.87 13.40
C THR A 5 0.71 1.12 13.70
N VAL A 6 1.38 0.58 12.67
CA VAL A 6 2.64 -0.16 12.84
C VAL A 6 3.87 0.76 12.93
N LEU A 7 3.91 1.83 12.13
CA LEU A 7 5.06 2.74 11.97
C LEU A 7 4.94 4.03 12.79
N GLY A 8 3.78 4.28 13.42
CA GLY A 8 3.48 5.45 14.24
C GLY A 8 2.85 6.62 13.47
N GLU A 9 2.26 7.53 14.23
CA GLU A 9 1.53 8.73 13.74
C GLU A 9 2.42 9.71 12.95
N ASN A 10 3.74 9.67 13.15
CA ASN A 10 4.69 10.51 12.40
C ASN A 10 4.84 10.09 10.94
N PHE A 11 4.33 8.91 10.56
CA PHE A 11 4.29 8.43 9.19
C PHE A 11 3.19 9.16 8.39
N SER A 12 3.50 10.39 7.98
CA SER A 12 2.55 11.33 7.36
C SER A 12 2.62 11.38 5.83
N ASP A 13 3.67 10.79 5.22
CA ASP A 13 3.92 10.95 3.78
C ASP A 13 3.25 9.87 2.91
N TYR A 14 1.91 9.90 2.89
CA TYR A 14 1.05 8.89 2.28
C TYR A 14 1.23 8.74 0.75
N SER A 15 1.49 9.84 0.04
CA SER A 15 1.67 9.86 -1.41
C SER A 15 2.98 9.17 -1.82
N ASN A 16 4.04 9.40 -1.04
CA ASN A 16 5.33 8.72 -1.20
C ASN A 16 5.21 7.23 -0.86
N PHE A 17 4.48 6.89 0.21
CA PHE A 17 4.24 5.51 0.59
C PHE A 17 3.52 4.70 -0.48
N ARG A 18 2.37 5.18 -0.98
CA ARG A 18 1.58 4.47 -2.00
C ARG A 18 2.42 4.20 -3.26
N SER A 19 3.11 5.22 -3.74
CA SER A 19 3.93 5.09 -4.96
C SER A 19 5.07 4.09 -4.77
N ARG A 20 5.69 4.05 -3.59
CA ARG A 20 6.74 3.06 -3.26
C ARG A 20 6.17 1.66 -3.12
N LEU A 21 5.02 1.50 -2.44
CA LEU A 21 4.37 0.20 -2.28
C LEU A 21 3.98 -0.42 -3.63
N LEU A 22 3.46 0.40 -4.56
CA LEU A 22 3.14 -0.06 -5.91
C LEU A 22 4.39 -0.44 -6.71
N LYS A 23 5.50 0.30 -6.55
CA LYS A 23 6.78 -0.01 -7.22
C LYS A 23 7.38 -1.35 -6.78
N LEU A 24 6.99 -1.90 -5.63
CA LEU A 24 7.47 -3.20 -5.17
C LEU A 24 6.85 -4.38 -5.96
N GLY A 25 5.78 -4.13 -6.73
CA GLY A 25 5.28 -5.10 -7.72
C GLY A 25 4.40 -6.23 -7.17
N PHE A 26 4.23 -6.36 -5.85
CA PHE A 26 3.33 -7.36 -5.24
C PHE A 26 1.93 -6.82 -4.93
N LEU A 27 1.62 -5.59 -5.36
CA LEU A 27 0.32 -4.97 -5.19
C LEU A 27 -0.25 -4.56 -6.56
N HIS A 28 -1.28 -5.27 -7.01
CA HIS A 28 -1.88 -5.07 -8.33
C HIS A 28 -3.13 -4.20 -8.24
N ASP A 29 -3.24 -3.19 -9.11
CA ASP A 29 -4.49 -2.44 -9.27
C ASP A 29 -5.54 -3.35 -9.91
N THR A 30 -6.72 -3.40 -9.31
CA THR A 30 -7.84 -4.20 -9.83
C THR A 30 -8.67 -3.46 -10.87
N GLY A 31 -8.42 -2.16 -11.07
CA GLY A 31 -9.25 -1.27 -11.89
C GLY A 31 -10.57 -0.89 -11.22
N VAL A 32 -10.94 -1.54 -10.11
CA VAL A 32 -12.18 -1.28 -9.38
C VAL A 32 -11.99 -0.12 -8.43
N LYS A 33 -12.92 0.83 -8.47
CA LYS A 33 -13.02 1.92 -7.48
C LYS A 33 -14.27 1.70 -6.65
N VAL A 34 -14.14 1.79 -5.33
CA VAL A 34 -15.25 1.65 -4.39
C VAL A 34 -15.42 2.95 -3.62
N SER A 35 -16.68 3.40 -3.51
CA SER A 35 -17.07 4.47 -2.59
C SER A 35 -17.84 3.88 -1.43
N ARG A 36 -17.40 4.16 -0.20
CA ARG A 36 -18.12 3.85 1.04
C ARG A 36 -18.19 5.14 1.86
N GLY A 37 -19.25 5.93 1.65
CA GLY A 37 -19.50 7.19 2.36
C GLY A 37 -19.22 8.46 1.53
N ALA A 38 -19.16 9.62 2.20
CA ALA A 38 -19.06 10.95 1.59
C ALA A 38 -17.65 11.33 1.08
N GLY A 39 -16.85 10.35 0.67
CA GLY A 39 -15.47 10.53 0.21
C GLY A 39 -15.31 10.29 -1.30
N ARG A 40 -14.12 10.62 -1.82
CA ARG A 40 -13.74 10.22 -3.19
C ARG A 40 -13.63 8.68 -3.27
N PRO A 41 -14.03 8.06 -4.40
CA PRO A 41 -13.85 6.62 -4.58
C PRO A 41 -12.39 6.20 -4.45
N ALA A 42 -12.13 5.13 -3.70
CA ALA A 42 -10.79 4.58 -3.50
C ALA A 42 -10.53 3.41 -4.47
N SER A 43 -9.32 3.34 -5.03
CA SER A 43 -8.90 2.19 -5.84
C SER A 43 -8.69 0.96 -4.97
N LEU A 44 -9.19 -0.19 -5.44
CA LEU A 44 -8.95 -1.49 -4.80
C LEU A 44 -7.71 -2.16 -5.38
N TYR A 45 -6.94 -2.75 -4.47
CA TYR A 45 -5.69 -3.42 -4.78
C TYR A 45 -5.75 -4.88 -4.34
N ARG A 46 -5.07 -5.76 -5.09
CA ARG A 46 -4.89 -7.17 -4.75
C ARG A 46 -3.44 -7.47 -4.43
N PHE A 47 -3.22 -8.12 -3.29
CA PHE A 47 -1.90 -8.59 -2.89
C PHE A 47 -1.52 -9.88 -3.62
N ASP A 48 -0.27 -9.97 -4.05
CA ASP A 48 0.31 -11.15 -4.71
C ASP A 48 1.39 -11.76 -3.82
N ALA A 49 1.04 -12.87 -3.18
CA ALA A 49 1.93 -13.55 -2.25
C ALA A 49 3.17 -14.13 -2.95
N ALA A 50 3.04 -14.60 -4.20
CA ALA A 50 4.17 -15.16 -4.94
C ALA A 50 5.17 -14.06 -5.33
N ALA A 51 4.68 -12.89 -5.73
CA ALA A 51 5.52 -11.73 -6.00
C ALA A 51 6.16 -11.15 -4.72
N PHE A 52 5.54 -11.35 -3.56
CA PHE A 52 6.05 -10.89 -2.27
C PHE A 52 7.12 -11.81 -1.67
N GLU A 53 7.10 -13.11 -1.94
CA GLU A 53 8.03 -14.09 -1.33
C GLU A 53 9.52 -13.68 -1.44
N PRO A 54 10.02 -13.17 -2.58
CA PRO A 54 11.42 -12.71 -2.70
C PRO A 54 11.74 -11.41 -1.94
N CYS A 55 10.73 -10.73 -1.43
CA CYS A 55 10.82 -9.46 -0.70
C CYS A 55 10.61 -9.63 0.81
N LYS A 56 10.14 -10.80 1.27
CA LYS A 56 9.74 -11.07 2.65
C LYS A 56 10.85 -10.82 3.67
N ASP A 57 12.09 -11.19 3.34
CA ASP A 57 13.24 -11.03 4.22
C ASP A 57 14.04 -9.74 3.95
N LYS A 58 13.56 -8.89 3.04
CA LYS A 58 14.23 -7.64 2.69
C LYS A 58 13.69 -6.50 3.53
N PRO A 59 14.55 -5.71 4.21
CA PRO A 59 14.10 -4.54 4.93
C PRO A 59 13.49 -3.54 3.93
N MET A 60 12.21 -3.22 4.13
CA MET A 60 11.52 -2.19 3.36
C MET A 60 11.58 -0.87 4.11
N VAL A 61 12.38 0.06 3.59
CA VAL A 61 12.50 1.39 4.18
C VAL A 61 11.59 2.36 3.43
N PHE A 62 10.61 2.89 4.14
CA PHE A 62 9.71 3.94 3.67
C PHE A 62 10.15 5.26 4.34
N ILE A 63 11.14 5.94 3.75
CA ILE A 63 11.59 7.29 4.16
C ILE A 63 10.83 8.33 3.36
#